data_AF-A0A7W8Y8P3-F1
#
_entry.id   AF-A0A7W8Y8P3-F1
#
_cell.length_a   1.000
_cell.length_b   1.000
_cell.length_c   1.000
_cell.angle_alpha   90.00
_cell.angle_beta   90.00
_cell.angle_gamma   90.00
#
_symmetry.space_group_name_H-M   'P 1'
#
loop_
_entity.id
_entity.type
_entity.pdbx_description
1 polymer ?
#
loop_
_entity_poly.entity_id
_entity_poly.type
_entity_poly.pdbx_seq_one_letter_code
_entity_poly.pdbx_strand_id
1 'polypeptide(L)' 'MTSERLHPNLGDPVTEHTTSLENALARAEKNEKEAKRLLEDAKKKFADGDIPQSRLDELQRLYDLAVEDHSRTNRES' A
#
# COMPACT_ATOMS: atom_id res chain seq x y z
N MET A 1 3.85 16.29 -51.75
CA MET A 1 4.25 17.55 -51.07
C MET A 1 2.96 18.32 -50.91
N THR A 2 2.37 18.55 -49.73
CA THR A 2 2.94 18.92 -48.43
C THR A 2 2.06 18.39 -47.31
N SER A 3 2.72 17.75 -46.35
CA SER A 3 2.19 17.44 -45.03
C SER A 3 2.04 18.73 -44.23
N GLU A 4 0.93 18.92 -43.52
CA GLU A 4 0.91 19.61 -42.22
C GLU A 4 -0.46 19.43 -41.57
N ARG A 5 -0.61 18.36 -40.78
CA ARG A 5 -1.63 18.32 -39.72
C ARG A 5 -0.92 18.75 -38.43
N LEU A 6 -1.08 20.03 -38.09
CA LEU A 6 -0.79 20.52 -36.75
C LEU A 6 -1.80 19.88 -35.78
N HIS A 7 -1.35 18.90 -34.99
CA HIS A 7 -2.00 18.53 -33.75
C HIS A 7 -0.97 18.72 -32.62
N PRO A 8 -1.01 19.83 -31.88
CA PRO A 8 -0.34 19.88 -30.58
C PRO A 8 -1.31 19.31 -29.54
N ASN A 9 -1.29 18.00 -29.34
CA ASN A 9 -1.77 17.41 -28.09
C ASN A 9 -0.55 17.25 -27.17
N LEU A 10 -0.11 18.38 -26.62
CA LEU A 10 0.76 18.40 -25.46
C LEU A 10 -0.15 18.34 -24.24
N GLY A 11 -0.67 17.14 -23.95
CA GLY A 11 -1.14 16.82 -22.61
C GLY A 11 0.09 16.74 -21.72
N ASP A 12 0.25 17.72 -20.84
CA ASP A 12 1.33 17.79 -19.87
C ASP A 12 1.37 16.52 -19.00
N PRO A 13 2.43 15.70 -19.02
CA PRO A 13 2.48 14.46 -18.23
C PRO A 13 2.94 14.67 -16.77
N VAL A 14 2.91 15.90 -16.24
CA VAL A 14 3.61 16.20 -14.97
C VAL A 14 2.68 16.17 -13.75
N THR A 15 1.36 16.22 -13.93
CA THR A 15 0.42 16.39 -12.79
C THR A 15 -0.23 15.10 -12.29
N GLU A 16 -0.11 13.97 -13.02
CA GLU A 16 -0.71 12.69 -12.59
C GLU A 16 0.15 11.96 -11.54
N HIS A 17 1.46 12.20 -11.50
CA HIS A 17 2.38 11.45 -10.65
C HIS A 17 2.33 11.85 -9.17
N THR A 18 2.18 13.13 -8.86
CA THR A 18 2.09 13.62 -7.47
C THR A 18 0.84 13.07 -6.78
N THR A 19 -0.30 13.10 -7.47
CA THR A 19 -1.57 12.55 -6.99
C THR A 19 -1.51 11.03 -6.81
N SER A 20 -0.70 10.32 -7.60
CA SER A 20 -0.57 8.86 -7.53
C SER A 20 0.28 8.41 -6.33
N LEU A 21 1.39 9.11 -6.04
CA LEU A 21 2.27 8.83 -4.90
C LEU A 21 1.60 9.13 -3.55
N GLU A 22 0.96 10.29 -3.42
CA GLU A 22 0.21 10.65 -2.20
C GLU A 22 -0.92 9.64 -1.92
N ASN A 23 -1.59 9.16 -2.98
CA ASN A 23 -2.61 8.10 -2.87
C ASN A 23 -2.01 6.74 -2.50
N ALA A 24 -0.82 6.40 -3.01
CA ALA A 24 -0.12 5.17 -2.67
C ALA A 24 0.29 5.16 -1.20
N LEU A 25 0.85 6.26 -0.70
CA LEU A 25 1.18 6.44 0.72
C LEU A 25 -0.04 6.28 1.63
N ALA A 26 -1.14 6.98 1.32
CA ALA A 26 -2.35 6.90 2.12
C ALA A 26 -2.93 5.48 2.15
N ARG A 27 -2.81 4.73 1.05
CA ARG A 27 -3.21 3.31 0.98
C ARG A 27 -2.29 2.41 1.80
N ALA A 28 -0.97 2.60 1.71
CA ALA A 28 0.01 1.84 2.46
C ALA A 28 -0.15 2.07 3.97
N GLU A 29 -0.35 3.32 4.40
CA GLU A 29 -0.61 3.65 5.82
C GLU A 29 -1.91 3.00 6.32
N LYS A 30 -2.98 3.01 5.51
CA LYS A 30 -4.24 2.34 5.87
C LYS A 30 -4.06 0.83 5.99
N ASN A 31 -3.32 0.23 5.06
CA ASN A 31 -3.04 -1.21 5.07
C ASN A 31 -2.22 -1.62 6.30
N GLU A 32 -1.19 -0.85 6.66
CA GLU A 32 -0.40 -1.09 7.87
C GLU A 32 -1.29 -1.06 9.13
N LYS A 33 -2.15 -0.05 9.26
CA LYS A 33 -3.06 0.09 10.41
C LYS A 33 -4.04 -1.06 10.52
N GLU A 34 -4.63 -1.49 9.41
CA GLU A 34 -5.55 -2.63 9.39
C GLU A 34 -4.84 -3.95 9.71
N ALA A 35 -3.67 -4.20 9.11
CA ALA A 35 -2.87 -5.39 9.41
C ALA A 35 -2.46 -5.45 10.89
N LYS A 36 -2.09 -4.31 11.49
CA LYS A 36 -1.80 -4.21 12.91
C LYS A 36 -3.02 -4.56 13.77
N ARG A 37 -4.20 -4.04 13.43
CA ARG A 37 -5.45 -4.34 14.16
C ARG A 37 -5.78 -5.82 14.11
N LEU A 38 -5.67 -6.43 12.93
CA LEU A 38 -5.90 -7.87 12.75
C LEU A 38 -4.92 -8.72 13.54
N LEU A 39 -3.65 -8.34 13.58
CA LEU A 39 -2.62 -9.03 14.36
C LEU A 39 -2.89 -8.94 15.86
N GLU A 40 -3.25 -7.77 16.39
CA GLU A 40 -3.57 -7.60 17.81
C GLU A 40 -4.83 -8.38 18.21
N ASP A 41 -5.86 -8.42 17.35
CA ASP A 41 -7.04 -9.27 17.55
C ASP A 41 -6.68 -10.76 17.54
N ALA A 42 -5.82 -11.18 16.61
CA ALA A 42 -5.35 -12.55 16.52
C ALA A 42 -4.51 -12.97 17.71
N LYS A 43 -3.69 -12.08 18.28
CA LYS A 43 -2.95 -12.38 19.53
C LYS A 43 -3.90 -12.68 20.69
N LYS A 44 -5.02 -11.95 20.80
CA LYS A 44 -6.05 -12.22 21.81
C LYS A 44 -6.72 -13.57 21.58
N LYS A 45 -7.19 -13.81 20.35
CA LYS A 45 -7.80 -15.11 19.96
C LYS A 45 -6.85 -16.28 20.13
N PHE A 46 -5.55 -16.09 19.88
CA PHE A 46 -4.54 -17.12 20.09
C PHE A 46 -4.36 -17.42 21.59
N ALA A 47 -4.33 -16.39 22.44
CA ALA A 47 -4.27 -16.54 23.89
C ALA A 47 -5.51 -17.26 24.45
N ASP A 48 -6.68 -17.03 23.84
CA ASP A 48 -7.94 -17.71 24.16
C ASP A 48 -8.01 -19.14 23.58
N GLY A 49 -7.09 -19.52 22.69
CA GLY A 49 -7.05 -20.82 22.02
C GLY A 49 -8.00 -20.95 20.83
N ASP A 50 -8.65 -19.86 20.40
CA ASP A 50 -9.61 -19.82 19.29
C ASP A 50 -8.94 -19.99 17.92
N ILE A 51 -7.66 -19.66 17.80
CA ILE A 51 -6.89 -19.83 16.56
C ILE A 51 -5.56 -20.55 16.82
N PRO A 52 -5.06 -21.33 15.84
CA PRO A 52 -3.75 -21.96 15.95
C PRO A 52 -2.60 -20.96 15.74
N GLN A 53 -1.40 -21.29 16.25
CA GLN A 53 -0.18 -20.49 16.06
C GLN A 53 0.11 -20.18 14.58
N SER A 54 -0.15 -21.13 13.68
CA SER A 54 0.03 -20.93 12.24
C SER A 54 -0.79 -19.76 11.68
N ARG A 55 -1.99 -19.52 12.21
CA ARG A 55 -2.82 -18.39 11.81
C ARG A 55 -2.30 -17.06 12.35
N LEU A 56 -1.75 -17.08 13.56
CA LEU A 56 -1.07 -15.92 14.14
C LEU A 56 0.19 -15.57 13.33
N ASP A 57 0.99 -16.57 12.95
CA ASP A 57 2.20 -16.39 12.14
C ASP A 57 1.88 -15.82 10.75
N GLU A 58 0.79 -16.25 10.13
CA GLU A 58 0.35 -15.71 8.84
C GLU A 58 -0.02 -14.22 8.94
N LEU A 59 -0.73 -13.83 10.00
CA LEU A 59 -1.11 -12.43 10.24
C LEU A 59 0.11 -11.57 10.63
N GLN A 60 1.10 -12.14 11.30
CA GLN A 60 2.37 -11.46 11.56
C GLN A 60 3.09 -11.17 10.23
N ARG A 61 3.21 -12.15 9.34
CA ARG A 61 3.82 -11.94 8.00
C ARG A 61 3.08 -10.88 7.19
N LEU A 62 1.75 -10.86 7.27
CA LEU A 62 0.94 -9.85 6.59
C LEU A 62 1.24 -8.44 7.11
N TYR A 63 1.38 -8.29 8.43
CA TYR A 63 1.79 -7.03 9.03
C TYR A 63 3.20 -6.61 8.61
N ASP A 64 4.16 -7.54 8.62
CA ASP A 64 5.54 -7.26 8.23
C ASP A 64 5.61 -6.79 6.76
N LEU A 65 4.84 -7.41 5.86
CA LEU A 65 4.74 -6.99 4.47
C LEU A 65 4.14 -5.58 4.32
N ALA A 66 3.09 -5.26 5.08
CA ALA A 66 2.47 -3.94 5.04
C ALA A 66 3.41 -2.83 5.57
N VAL A 67 4.20 -3.13 6.60
CA VAL A 67 5.25 -2.23 7.12
C VAL A 67 6.35 -2.01 6.09
N GLU A 68 6.79 -3.07 5.40
CA GLU A 68 7.78 -2.97 4.33
C GLU A 68 7.26 -2.10 3.16
N ASP A 69 6.03 -2.35 2.72
CA ASP A 69 5.38 -1.60 1.63
C ASP A 69 5.24 -0.10 1.96
N HIS A 70 4.78 0.22 3.16
CA HIS A 70 4.71 1.60 3.64
C HIS A 70 6.11 2.25 3.72
N SER A 71 7.10 1.53 4.24
CA SER A 71 8.48 2.02 4.33
C SER A 71 9.10 2.29 2.96
N ARG A 72 8.81 1.46 1.96
CA ARG A 72 9.27 1.66 0.57
C ARG A 72 8.62 2.87 -0.05
N THR A 73 7.29 2.96 0.06
CA THR A 73 6.53 4.09 -0.50
C THR A 73 6.99 5.42 0.11
N ASN A 74 7.23 5.46 1.44
CA ASN A 74 7.73 6.64 2.14
C ASN A 74 9.18 7.01 1.77
N ARG A 75 9.98 6.08 1.25
CA ARG A 75 11.38 6.33 0.83
C ARG A 75 11.49 6.81 -0.61
N GLU A 76 10.46 6.57 -1.42
CA GLU A 76 10.32 7.03 -2.81
C GLU A 76 9.53 8.35 -2.93
N SER A 77 9.02 8.87 -1.81
CA SER A 77 8.25 10.12 -1.72
C SER A 77 9.10 11.36 -1.48
#